data_AF-A0A1N6XS73-F1
#
_entry.id   AF-A0A1N6XS73-F1
#
_cell.length_a   1.000
_cell.length_b   1.000
_cell.length_c   1.000
_cell.angle_alpha   90.00
_cell.angle_beta   90.00
_cell.angle_gamma   90.00
#
_symmetry.space_group_name_H-M   'P 1'
#
loop_
_entity.id
_entity.type
_entity.pdbx_description
1 polymer ?
#
loop_
_entity_poly.entity_id
_entity_poly.type
_entity_poly.pdbx_seq_one_letter_code
_entity_poly.pdbx_strand_id
1 'polypeptide(L)'
;MAEYTQLIMLGMAVLTLLAAAICIHVLIRVKRQERQHQALINVLRNEIRAMTNGSIGMGKRLMAIERTLNITVEKQQELENRDPGVLAYNQAAKLMEMGASVDDLVRNCGIGRPEAELMALLHQELHSSEMLPEQHQRH
;
A
#
# COMPACT_ATOMS: atom_id res chain seq x y z
N MET A 1 16.37 -20.79 -90.78
CA MET A 1 15.11 -20.45 -90.07
C MET A 1 14.89 -21.32 -88.83
N ALA A 2 15.01 -22.66 -88.91
CA ALA A 2 14.78 -23.56 -87.77
C ALA A 2 15.79 -23.42 -86.60
N GLU A 3 17.05 -23.06 -86.86
CA GLU A 3 18.05 -22.87 -85.80
C GLU A 3 17.76 -21.62 -84.94
N TYR A 4 17.24 -20.54 -85.55
CA TYR A 4 16.88 -19.31 -84.82
C TYR A 4 15.69 -19.52 -83.89
N THR A 5 14.69 -20.32 -84.28
CA THR A 5 13.52 -20.61 -83.44
C THR A 5 13.91 -21.46 -82.22
N GLN A 6 14.86 -22.39 -82.36
CA GLN A 6 15.39 -23.17 -81.24
C GLN A 6 16.13 -22.28 -80.21
N LEU A 7 16.94 -21.33 -80.67
CA LEU A 7 17.62 -20.38 -79.77
C LEU A 7 16.63 -19.51 -78.99
N ILE A 8 15.56 -19.02 -79.64
CA ILE A 8 14.53 -18.21 -78.99
C ILE A 8 13.78 -19.01 -77.91
N MET A 9 13.42 -20.27 -78.18
CA MET A 9 12.72 -21.13 -77.22
C MET A 9 13.57 -21.43 -75.98
N LEU A 10 14.87 -21.68 -76.16
CA LEU A 10 15.81 -21.86 -75.03
C LEU A 10 15.94 -20.59 -74.20
N GLY A 11 16.05 -19.42 -74.85
CA GLY A 11 16.10 -18.14 -74.15
C GLY A 11 14.87 -17.88 -73.27
N MET A 12 13.68 -18.15 -73.80
CA MET A 12 12.42 -18.02 -73.04
C MET A 12 12.35 -19.02 -71.88
N ALA A 13 12.78 -20.27 -72.07
CA ALA A 13 12.79 -21.27 -71.01
C ALA A 13 13.76 -20.91 -69.87
N VAL A 14 14.94 -20.37 -70.20
CA VAL A 14 15.89 -19.88 -69.20
C VAL A 14 15.32 -18.68 -68.44
N LEU A 15 14.66 -17.75 -69.14
CA LEU A 15 14.06 -16.57 -68.53
C LEU A 15 12.93 -16.93 -67.56
N THR A 16 12.07 -17.89 -67.90
CA THR A 16 11.00 -18.35 -66.99
C THR A 16 11.56 -19.08 -65.76
N LEU A 17 12.61 -19.90 -65.93
CA LEU A 17 13.27 -20.56 -64.80
C LEU A 17 13.94 -19.57 -63.85
N LEU A 18 14.61 -18.55 -64.39
CA LEU A 18 15.21 -17.48 -63.57
C LEU A 18 14.13 -16.69 -62.82
N ALA A 19 13.03 -16.32 -63.49
CA ALA A 19 11.92 -15.63 -62.84
C ALA A 19 11.29 -16.47 -61.73
N ALA A 20 11.09 -17.77 -61.95
CA ALA A 20 10.57 -18.70 -60.94
C ALA A 20 11.53 -18.83 -59.74
N ALA A 21 12.84 -18.95 -59.99
CA ALA A 21 13.85 -19.03 -58.94
C ALA A 21 13.88 -17.75 -58.08
N ILE A 22 13.82 -16.57 -58.70
CA ILE A 22 13.75 -15.28 -58.00
C ILE A 22 12.48 -15.20 -57.16
N CYS A 23 11.32 -15.59 -57.72
CA CYS A 23 10.05 -15.60 -57.00
C CYS A 23 10.11 -16.50 -55.77
N ILE A 24 10.62 -17.73 -55.91
CA ILE A 24 10.81 -18.68 -54.79
C ILE A 24 11.74 -18.07 -53.73
N HIS A 25 12.87 -17.49 -54.14
CA HIS A 25 13.82 -16.87 -53.21
C HIS A 25 13.18 -15.71 -52.43
N VAL A 26 12.42 -14.83 -53.09
CA VAL A 26 11.70 -13.72 -52.44
C VAL A 26 10.63 -14.25 -51.48
N LEU A 27 9.85 -15.27 -51.85
CA LEU A 27 8.84 -15.86 -50.97
C LEU A 27 9.47 -16.46 -49.70
N ILE A 28 10.63 -17.12 -49.82
CA ILE A 28 11.37 -17.64 -48.67
C ILE A 28 11.88 -16.50 -47.79
N ARG A 29 12.41 -15.42 -48.38
CA ARG A 29 12.87 -14.23 -47.65
C ARG A 29 11.73 -13.56 -46.88
N VAL A 30 10.58 -13.36 -47.52
CA VAL A 30 9.39 -12.76 -46.91
C VAL A 30 8.89 -13.63 -45.75
N LYS A 31 8.78 -14.95 -45.95
CA LYS A 31 8.40 -15.88 -44.87
C LYS A 31 9.38 -15.87 -43.70
N ARG A 32 10.68 -15.72 -43.96
CA ARG A 32 11.68 -15.58 -42.90
C ARG A 32 11.53 -14.27 -42.12
N GLN A 33 11.33 -13.16 -42.81
CA GLN A 33 11.09 -11.86 -42.17
C GLN A 33 9.81 -11.89 -41.32
N GLU A 34 8.73 -12.47 -41.84
CA GLU A 34 7.48 -12.60 -41.09
C GLU A 34 7.68 -13.35 -39.76
N ARG A 35 8.43 -14.47 -39.78
CA ARG A 35 8.76 -15.21 -38.56
C ARG A 35 9.57 -14.39 -37.57
N GLN A 36 10.53 -13.60 -38.04
CA GLN A 36 11.33 -12.72 -37.18
C GLN A 36 10.46 -11.63 -36.54
N HIS A 37 9.58 -11.00 -37.33
CA HIS A 37 8.64 -10.00 -36.82
C HIS A 37 7.65 -10.60 -35.81
N GLN A 38 7.10 -11.79 -36.09
CA GLN A 38 6.20 -12.48 -35.15
C GLN A 38 6.93 -12.83 -33.84
N ALA A 39 8.18 -13.30 -33.91
CA ALA A 39 8.99 -13.57 -32.73
C ALA A 39 9.21 -12.29 -31.90
N LEU A 40 9.61 -11.19 -32.55
CA LEU A 40 9.81 -9.90 -31.88
C LEU A 40 8.52 -9.38 -31.23
N ILE A 41 7.39 -9.46 -31.94
CA ILE A 41 6.07 -9.07 -31.41
C ILE A 41 5.72 -9.91 -30.18
N ASN A 42 5.99 -11.21 -30.20
CA ASN A 42 5.71 -12.08 -29.06
C ASN A 42 6.59 -11.75 -27.85
N VAL A 43 7.88 -11.47 -28.06
CA VAL A 43 8.78 -11.01 -26.99
C VAL A 43 8.27 -9.70 -26.39
N LEU A 44 7.99 -8.70 -27.23
CA LEU A 44 7.53 -7.39 -26.80
C LEU A 44 6.18 -7.46 -26.06
N ARG A 45 5.25 -8.31 -26.53
CA ARG A 45 3.99 -8.60 -25.82
C ARG A 45 4.24 -9.22 -24.46
N ASN A 46 5.22 -10.11 -24.34
CA ASN A 46 5.56 -10.72 -23.06
C ASN A 46 6.18 -9.72 -22.09
N GLU A 47 7.07 -8.84 -22.56
CA GLU A 47 7.65 -7.75 -21.77
C GLU A 47 6.57 -6.77 -21.29
N ILE A 48 5.65 -6.36 -22.17
CA ILE A 48 4.52 -5.51 -21.80
C ILE A 48 3.65 -6.20 -20.74
N ARG A 49 3.34 -7.49 -20.89
CA ARG A 49 2.57 -8.24 -19.88
C ARG A 49 3.29 -8.28 -18.54
N ALA A 50 4.60 -8.56 -18.53
CA ALA A 50 5.39 -8.57 -17.31
C ALA A 50 5.41 -7.19 -16.64
N MET A 51 5.61 -6.12 -17.42
CA MET A 51 5.59 -4.75 -16.94
C MET A 51 4.21 -4.35 -16.39
N THR A 52 3.12 -4.63 -17.11
CA THR A 52 1.75 -4.35 -16.65
C THR A 52 1.44 -5.09 -15.35
N ASN A 53 1.80 -6.38 -15.25
CA ASN A 53 1.63 -7.15 -14.03
C ASN A 53 2.46 -6.57 -12.87
N GLY A 54 3.69 -6.14 -13.16
CA GLY A 54 4.55 -5.42 -12.22
C GLY A 54 3.91 -4.14 -11.70
N SER A 55 3.40 -3.29 -12.61
CA SER A 55 2.72 -2.03 -12.28
C SER A 55 1.44 -2.25 -11.46
N ILE A 56 0.64 -3.28 -11.77
CA ILE A 56 -0.53 -3.65 -10.97
C ILE A 56 -0.10 -4.06 -9.55
N GLY A 57 0.95 -4.87 -9.44
CA GLY A 57 1.51 -5.27 -8.14
C GLY A 57 1.99 -4.06 -7.32
N MET A 58 2.69 -3.13 -7.97
CA MET A 58 3.12 -1.87 -7.35
C MET A 58 1.92 -1.02 -6.92
N GLY A 59 0.86 -0.90 -7.74
CA GLY A 59 -0.35 -0.17 -7.38
C GLY A 59 -1.04 -0.74 -6.13
N LYS A 60 -1.15 -2.07 -6.02
CA LYS A 60 -1.68 -2.72 -4.81
C LYS A 60 -0.84 -2.42 -3.56
N ARG A 61 0.49 -2.44 -3.69
CA ARG A 61 1.40 -2.08 -2.59
C ARG A 61 1.28 -0.61 -2.20
N LEU A 62 1.14 0.29 -3.18
CA LEU A 62 0.94 1.71 -2.93
C LEU A 62 -0.35 1.97 -2.17
N MET A 63 -1.46 1.35 -2.59
CA MET A 63 -2.75 1.43 -1.87
C MET A 63 -2.65 0.89 -0.43
N ALA A 64 -1.89 -0.20 -0.22
CA ALA A 64 -1.67 -0.73 1.12
C ALA A 64 -0.88 0.25 2.00
N ILE A 65 0.17 0.87 1.45
CA ILE A 65 0.96 1.89 2.15
C ILE A 65 0.10 3.12 2.46
N GLU A 66 -0.68 3.60 1.50
CA GLU A 66 -1.59 4.74 1.69
C GLU A 66 -2.60 4.47 2.81
N ARG A 67 -3.19 3.26 2.85
CA ARG A 67 -4.09 2.87 3.94
C ARG A 67 -3.38 2.89 5.29
N THR A 68 -2.19 2.28 5.38
CA THR A 68 -1.43 2.26 6.63
C THR A 68 -1.06 3.68 7.06
N LEU A 69 -0.63 4.52 6.12
CA LEU A 69 -0.31 5.92 6.37
C LEU A 69 -1.52 6.69 6.90
N ASN A 70 -2.70 6.53 6.29
CA ASN A 70 -3.92 7.19 6.72
C ASN A 70 -4.30 6.79 8.17
N ILE A 71 -4.20 5.50 8.50
CA ILE A 71 -4.41 5.00 9.87
C ILE A 71 -3.37 5.62 10.84
N THR A 72 -2.11 5.73 10.42
CA THR A 72 -1.06 6.33 11.25
C THR A 72 -1.34 7.82 11.50
N VAL A 73 -1.77 8.55 10.48
CA VAL A 73 -2.14 9.97 10.58
C VAL A 73 -3.33 10.13 11.53
N GLU A 74 -4.38 9.31 11.40
CA GLU A 74 -5.54 9.33 12.29
C GLU A 74 -5.14 9.09 13.75
N LYS A 75 -4.28 8.10 14.01
CA LYS A 75 -3.75 7.84 15.36
C LYS A 75 -2.87 8.97 15.88
N GLN A 76 -2.07 9.60 15.03
CA GLN A 76 -1.29 10.76 15.44
C GLN A 76 -2.19 11.93 15.82
N GLN A 77 -3.26 12.17 15.05
CA GLN A 77 -4.23 13.21 15.36
C GLN A 77 -4.99 12.91 16.65
N GLU A 78 -5.33 11.64 16.92
CA GLU A 78 -5.91 11.24 18.21
C GLU A 78 -4.96 11.51 19.38
N LEU A 79 -3.66 11.26 19.20
CA LEU A 79 -2.63 11.54 20.21
C LEU A 79 -2.41 13.03 20.40
N GLU A 80 -2.41 13.83 19.33
CA GLU A 80 -2.27 15.29 19.39
C GLU A 80 -3.46 15.94 20.09
N ASN A 81 -4.67 15.44 19.83
CA ASN A 81 -5.90 15.90 20.48
C ASN A 81 -6.03 15.41 21.93
N ARG A 82 -5.20 14.47 22.38
CA ARG A 82 -5.21 13.98 23.75
C ARG A 82 -4.45 14.97 24.62
N ASP A 83 -5.17 15.69 25.48
CA ASP A 83 -4.54 16.56 26.46
C ASP A 83 -3.65 15.74 27.42
N PRO A 84 -2.33 15.97 27.46
CA PRO A 84 -1.42 15.25 28.35
C PRO A 84 -1.82 15.38 29.83
N GLY A 85 -2.48 16.48 30.22
CA GLY A 85 -2.99 16.68 31.58
C GLY A 85 -4.06 15.64 31.96
N VAL A 86 -4.94 15.26 31.02
CA VAL A 86 -6.02 14.30 31.26
C VAL A 86 -5.47 12.88 31.50
N LEU A 87 -4.37 12.50 30.83
CA LEU A 87 -3.73 11.20 31.08
C LEU A 87 -3.07 11.16 32.46
N ALA A 88 -2.34 12.21 32.83
CA ALA A 88 -1.70 12.33 34.13
C ALA A 88 -2.73 12.32 35.27
N TYR A 89 -3.87 13.01 35.10
CA TYR A 89 -4.96 13.04 36.06
C TYR A 89 -5.66 11.68 36.21
N ASN A 90 -5.92 10.97 35.11
CA ASN A 90 -6.49 9.61 35.15
C ASN A 90 -5.55 8.61 35.83
N GLN A 91 -4.23 8.70 35.60
CA GLN A 91 -3.25 7.88 36.31
C GLN A 91 -3.20 8.22 37.81
N ALA A 92 -3.23 9.51 38.15
CA ALA A 92 -3.24 9.98 39.53
C ALA A 92 -4.50 9.52 40.29
N ALA A 93 -5.68 9.62 39.68
CA ALA A 93 -6.94 9.13 40.25
C ALA A 93 -6.86 7.61 40.55
N LYS A 94 -6.37 6.81 39.61
CA LYS A 94 -6.24 5.37 39.81
C LYS A 94 -5.21 4.98 40.86
N LEU A 95 -4.09 5.72 40.95
CA LEU A 95 -3.11 5.56 42.03
C LEU A 95 -3.69 5.94 43.39
N MET A 96 -4.51 6.98 43.44
CA MET A 96 -5.20 7.42 44.65
C MET A 96 -6.25 6.41 45.13
N GLU A 97 -7.02 5.81 44.21
CA GLU A 97 -7.94 4.69 44.52
C GLU A 97 -7.21 3.47 45.13
N MET A 98 -5.95 3.27 44.76
CA MET A 98 -5.09 2.24 45.36
C MET A 98 -4.45 2.66 46.70
N GLY A 99 -4.78 3.86 47.21
CA GLY A 99 -4.30 4.39 48.48
C GLY A 99 -2.92 5.04 48.43
N ALA A 100 -2.44 5.46 47.25
CA ALA A 100 -1.15 6.14 47.13
C ALA A 100 -1.17 7.53 47.80
N SER A 101 -0.01 7.94 48.33
CA SER A 101 0.16 9.24 48.99
C SER A 101 0.26 10.40 47.98
N VAL A 102 0.02 11.64 48.44
CA VAL A 102 0.17 12.85 47.62
C VAL A 102 1.58 12.95 47.01
N ASP A 103 2.63 12.60 47.76
CA ASP A 103 4.00 12.63 47.26
C ASP A 103 4.25 11.54 46.20
N ASP A 104 3.57 10.40 46.27
CA ASP A 104 3.64 9.35 45.24
C ASP A 104 2.94 9.77 43.94
N LEU A 105 1.84 10.52 44.03
CA LEU A 105 1.16 11.09 42.86
C LEU A 105 2.05 12.11 42.13
N VAL A 106 2.69 13.01 42.88
CA VAL A 106 3.63 13.99 42.29
C VAL A 106 4.80 13.28 41.63
N ARG A 107 5.38 12.26 42.28
CA ARG A 107 6.56 11.55 41.78
C ARG A 107 6.24 10.64 40.57
N ASN A 108 5.09 9.98 40.57
CA ASN A 108 4.77 8.95 39.57
C ASN A 108 3.86 9.45 38.45
N CYS A 109 3.04 10.47 38.67
CA CYS A 109 2.10 11.02 37.68
C CYS A 109 2.55 12.37 37.10
N GLY A 110 3.56 13.02 37.69
CA GLY A 110 4.12 14.28 37.18
C GLY A 110 3.21 15.50 37.31
N ILE A 111 2.14 15.40 38.11
CA ILE A 111 1.23 16.51 38.42
C ILE A 111 1.82 17.40 39.53
N GLY A 112 1.43 18.68 39.56
CA GLY A 112 1.90 19.61 40.58
C GLY A 112 1.44 19.21 41.98
N ARG A 113 2.24 19.52 43.01
CA ARG A 113 1.83 19.30 44.41
C ARG A 113 0.47 19.92 44.75
N PRO A 114 0.15 21.16 44.31
CA PRO A 114 -1.18 21.74 44.53
C PRO A 114 -2.31 20.95 43.84
N GLU A 115 -2.06 20.37 42.66
CA GLU A 115 -3.05 19.56 41.94
C GLU A 115 -3.28 18.22 42.65
N ALA A 116 -2.22 17.57 43.12
CA ALA A 116 -2.30 16.31 43.87
C ALA A 116 -3.05 16.50 45.21
N GLU A 117 -2.81 17.61 45.90
CA GLU A 117 -3.53 17.96 47.13
C GLU A 117 -5.03 18.22 46.85
N LEU A 118 -5.36 18.93 45.76
CA LEU A 118 -6.74 19.14 45.33
C LEU A 118 -7.46 17.82 45.03
N MET A 119 -6.80 16.89 44.32
CA MET A 119 -7.37 15.57 44.03
C MET A 119 -7.65 14.77 45.31
N ALA A 120 -6.74 14.82 46.29
CA ALA A 120 -6.89 14.09 47.54
C ALA A 120 -8.07 14.61 48.36
N LEU A 121 -8.27 15.93 48.39
CA LEU A 121 -9.43 16.55 49.03
C LEU A 121 -10.73 16.17 48.30
N LEU A 122 -10.74 16.24 46.97
CA LEU A 122 -11.92 15.89 46.18
C LEU A 122 -12.31 14.41 46.38
N HIS A 123 -11.33 13.52 46.43
CA HIS A 123 -11.54 12.09 46.66
C HIS A 123 -12.07 11.83 48.07
N GLN A 124 -11.55 12.52 49.09
CA GLN A 124 -12.08 12.43 50.46
C GLN A 124 -13.53 12.90 50.56
N GLU A 125 -13.90 13.99 49.87
CA GLU A 125 -15.28 14.51 49.83
C GLU A 125 -16.25 13.58 49.08
N LEU A 126 -15.83 13.00 47.95
CA LEU A 126 -16.62 12.01 47.23
C LEU A 126 -16.84 10.75 48.08
N HIS A 127 -15.78 10.25 48.71
CA HIS A 127 -15.83 9.03 49.52
C HIS A 127 -16.56 9.25 50.87
N SER A 128 -16.61 10.48 51.39
CA SER A 128 -17.42 10.85 52.56
C SER A 128 -18.90 11.01 52.19
N SER A 129 -19.20 11.50 50.98
CA SER A 129 -20.57 11.65 50.47
C SER A 129 -21.24 10.30 50.16
N GLU A 130 -20.48 9.30 49.71
CA GLU A 130 -20.96 7.92 49.49
C GLU A 130 -21.27 7.17 50.81
N MET A 131 -20.78 7.68 51.95
CA MET A 131 -21.01 7.11 53.28
C MET A 131 -22.25 7.67 54.00
N LEU A 132 -23.07 8.52 53.36
CA LEU A 132 -24.36 8.97 53.90
C LEU A 132 -25.43 7.87 53.71
N PRO A 133 -25.83 7.14 54.75
CA PRO A 133 -26.89 6.16 54.65
C PRO A 133 -28.23 6.89 54.66
N GLU A 134 -29.15 6.46 53.79
CA GLU A 134 -30.58 6.68 53.98
C GLU A 134 -31.02 6.18 55.36
N GLN A 135 -31.11 7.09 56.33
CA GLN A 135 -31.73 6.85 57.64
C GLN A 135 -32.50 8.11 58.07
N HIS A 136 -33.55 8.48 57.34
CA HIS A 136 -34.69 9.16 57.96
C HIS A 136 -36.00 8.98 57.20
N GLN A 137 -36.68 7.84 57.38
CA GLN A 137 -38.14 7.86 57.50
C GLN A 137 -38.68 6.63 58.25
N ARG A 138 -38.70 6.73 59.58
CA ARG A 138 -39.75 6.11 60.39
C ARG A 138 -40.55 7.24 61.03
N HIS A 139 -41.74 7.47 60.50
CA HIS A 139 -42.88 8.01 61.23
C HIS A 139 -44.11 7.22 60.82
#